data_AF-W4PN91-F1
#
_entry.id   AF-W4PN91-F1
#
_cell.length_a   1.000
_cell.length_b   1.000
_cell.length_c   1.000
_cell.angle_alpha   90.00
_cell.angle_beta   90.00
_cell.angle_gamma   90.00
#
_symmetry.space_group_name_H-M   'P 1'
#
loop_
_entity.id
_entity.type
_entity.pdbx_description
1 polymer ?
#
loop_
_entity_poly.entity_id
_entity_poly.type
_entity_poly.pdbx_seq_one_letter_code
_entity_poly.pdbx_strand_id
1 'polypeptide(L)'
;MSSLLPFFQLKKVNSNITVGLKYKTKGCKNLSVIITSVGECENINSIDTIQLRPTEDWVEFSRIINTKNTYLLNISIETIALNNNNANVWISDFGIFIEGVDLVNKIGGIKEKRHINEKDVIHWNNINYHTLPFFEHRILALGETTHGTKTMNDIAIAILKERILKHQCRLVLLEIPLEYSFYINRFVKNDSNFNLSDISTYLDGFLYSESIVSFIQWLKEYNSTSIENVSIWGFDINYVQLKSRVDLFNFLYSLNMNRHIEGLDDICKLLLDTEISFEKIISLLNENNNLATVLNDDELKLIFHCLKITRQYSSSYYRFINRDKAMTEITTFIVDNFLKKNETATIFGHFGHLNYLSIQDLSILNYFSLGYYMRSKYKDDYRCIALTTNQGTALLTKSAGTLGVSKLIHAPQESLEYQLKGLNIDSIYFSINKLDCSDVFKLRFVGGSNTENQFRYIIPKSRMDGILFINQAVSIEKKEDVLKSNLNHDFIIMNSYKEALEKINKTRK
;
A
#
# COMPACT_ATOMS: atom_id res chain seq x y z
N MET A 1 -22.23 -1.96 -2.91
CA MET A 1 -21.84 -2.44 -1.56
C MET A 1 -21.27 -3.84 -1.72
N SER A 2 -20.30 -4.26 -0.90
CA SER A 2 -19.77 -5.61 -0.96
C SER A 2 -19.33 -6.10 0.43
N SER A 3 -19.39 -7.41 0.65
CA SER A 3 -18.97 -8.08 1.88
C SER A 3 -18.36 -9.44 1.57
N LEU A 4 -17.44 -9.89 2.42
CA LEU A 4 -16.80 -11.19 2.34
C LEU A 4 -17.17 -12.02 3.57
N LEU A 5 -17.74 -13.20 3.34
CA LEU A 5 -18.23 -14.09 4.39
C LEU A 5 -17.40 -15.39 4.44
N PRO A 6 -17.06 -15.86 5.64
CA PRO A 6 -16.29 -17.10 5.80
C PRO A 6 -17.18 -18.32 5.59
N PHE A 7 -16.96 -19.05 4.50
CA PHE A 7 -17.75 -20.24 4.12
C PHE A 7 -17.10 -21.56 4.57
N PHE A 8 -15.76 -21.58 4.69
CA PHE A 8 -14.95 -22.73 5.08
C PHE A 8 -15.32 -23.36 6.44
N GLN A 9 -16.08 -22.64 7.27
CA GLN A 9 -16.58 -23.12 8.55
C GLN A 9 -17.59 -24.26 8.41
N LEU A 10 -18.13 -24.44 7.22
CA LEU A 10 -19.08 -25.48 6.91
C LEU A 10 -18.30 -26.76 6.60
N LYS A 11 -18.65 -27.87 7.27
CA LYS A 11 -18.09 -29.20 6.96
C LYS A 11 -18.39 -29.67 5.51
N LYS A 12 -19.19 -28.91 4.76
CA LYS A 12 -19.69 -29.23 3.44
C LYS A 12 -19.05 -28.29 2.41
N VAL A 13 -18.18 -28.88 1.61
CA VAL A 13 -17.47 -28.24 0.49
C VAL A 13 -18.45 -27.83 -0.64
N ASN A 14 -19.61 -28.50 -0.72
CA ASN A 14 -20.71 -28.17 -1.63
C ASN A 14 -21.98 -27.89 -0.83
N SER A 15 -22.59 -26.72 -0.99
CA SER A 15 -23.85 -26.39 -0.31
C SER A 15 -24.77 -25.53 -1.18
N ASN A 16 -26.07 -25.63 -0.89
CA ASN A 16 -27.09 -24.75 -1.43
C ASN A 16 -27.24 -23.53 -0.51
N ILE A 17 -27.04 -22.35 -1.07
CA ILE A 17 -27.16 -21.07 -0.37
C ILE A 17 -28.43 -20.40 -0.84
N THR A 18 -29.27 -20.00 0.09
CA THR A 18 -30.43 -19.15 -0.20
C THR A 18 -30.04 -17.70 0.08
N VAL A 19 -30.08 -16.84 -0.94
CA VAL A 19 -29.94 -15.40 -0.75
C VAL A 19 -31.33 -14.79 -0.76
N GLY A 20 -31.69 -14.16 0.35
CA GLY A 20 -32.97 -13.50 0.55
C GLY A 20 -32.76 -12.02 0.84
N LEU A 21 -33.60 -11.17 0.25
CA LEU A 21 -33.66 -9.75 0.58
C LEU A 21 -35.01 -9.13 0.22
N LYS A 22 -35.36 -8.05 0.89
CA LYS A 22 -36.47 -7.19 0.54
C LYS A 22 -35.94 -5.87 0.02
N TYR A 23 -36.43 -5.40 -1.13
CA TYR A 23 -35.90 -4.19 -1.73
C TYR A 23 -36.95 -3.35 -2.45
N LYS A 24 -36.59 -2.08 -2.66
CA LYS A 24 -37.19 -1.21 -3.66
C LYS A 24 -36.13 -0.26 -4.22
N THR A 25 -36.43 0.34 -5.36
CA THR A 25 -35.52 1.19 -6.12
C THR A 25 -36.22 2.44 -6.62
N LYS A 26 -35.47 3.51 -6.89
CA LYS A 26 -35.95 4.68 -7.61
C LYS A 26 -34.87 5.16 -8.57
N GLY A 27 -35.24 5.44 -9.82
CA GLY A 27 -34.30 5.90 -10.85
C GLY A 27 -33.23 4.88 -11.26
N CYS A 28 -33.42 3.59 -10.95
CA CYS A 28 -32.48 2.52 -11.26
C CYS A 28 -32.81 1.89 -12.62
N LYS A 29 -31.82 1.79 -13.51
CA LYS A 29 -31.88 1.03 -14.75
C LYS A 29 -31.76 -0.45 -14.48
N ASN A 30 -30.84 -0.78 -13.58
CA ASN A 30 -30.53 -2.15 -13.23
C ASN A 30 -30.12 -2.26 -11.78
N LEU A 31 -30.45 -3.38 -11.15
CA LEU A 31 -30.00 -3.76 -9.83
C LEU A 31 -29.55 -5.22 -9.90
N SER A 32 -28.35 -5.51 -9.43
CA SER A 32 -27.80 -6.86 -9.43
C SER A 32 -27.29 -7.24 -8.05
N VAL A 33 -27.54 -8.50 -7.67
CA VAL A 33 -26.83 -9.16 -6.59
C VAL A 33 -25.83 -10.10 -7.23
N ILE A 34 -24.55 -9.92 -6.93
CA ILE A 34 -23.47 -10.74 -7.46
C ILE A 34 -22.89 -11.54 -6.31
N ILE A 35 -22.79 -12.84 -6.53
CA ILE A 35 -22.29 -13.78 -5.53
C ILE A 35 -21.10 -14.50 -6.14
N THR A 36 -19.95 -14.35 -5.50
CA THR A 36 -18.68 -14.88 -5.99
C THR A 36 -18.19 -15.93 -5.02
N SER A 37 -18.08 -17.16 -5.50
CA SER A 37 -17.48 -18.27 -4.76
C SER A 37 -15.97 -18.22 -4.89
N VAL A 38 -15.28 -18.08 -3.77
CA VAL A 38 -13.82 -18.08 -3.70
C VAL A 38 -13.34 -19.42 -3.12
N GLY A 39 -12.50 -20.11 -3.88
CA GLY A 39 -11.94 -21.41 -3.56
C GLY A 39 -10.52 -21.35 -2.99
N GLU A 40 -9.79 -22.45 -3.21
CA GLU A 40 -8.40 -22.63 -2.79
C GLU A 40 -7.49 -21.55 -3.34
N CYS A 41 -6.54 -21.09 -2.53
CA CYS A 41 -5.58 -20.04 -2.88
C CYS A 41 -6.26 -18.78 -3.45
N GLU A 42 -7.46 -18.48 -2.95
CA GLU A 42 -8.24 -17.31 -3.32
C GLU A 42 -8.66 -17.26 -4.81
N ASN A 43 -8.69 -18.41 -5.48
CA ASN A 43 -9.18 -18.53 -6.85
C ASN A 43 -10.70 -18.33 -6.93
N ILE A 44 -11.19 -17.67 -7.98
CA ILE A 44 -12.61 -17.53 -8.22
C ILE A 44 -13.14 -18.83 -8.87
N ASN A 45 -14.02 -19.55 -8.17
CA ASN A 45 -14.64 -20.77 -8.69
C ASN A 45 -15.84 -20.45 -9.59
N SER A 46 -16.67 -19.49 -9.18
CA SER A 46 -17.86 -19.06 -9.91
C SER A 46 -18.26 -17.63 -9.54
N ILE A 47 -18.97 -16.98 -10.47
CA ILE A 47 -19.62 -15.69 -10.27
C ILE A 47 -21.06 -15.83 -10.75
N ASP A 48 -22.00 -15.70 -9.83
CA ASP A 48 -23.43 -15.77 -10.09
C ASP A 48 -24.03 -14.36 -10.02
N THR A 49 -24.48 -13.84 -11.16
CA THR A 49 -25.11 -12.52 -11.25
C THR A 49 -26.63 -12.66 -11.33
N ILE A 50 -27.31 -12.20 -10.29
CA ILE A 50 -28.76 -12.20 -10.19
C ILE A 50 -29.26 -10.80 -10.53
N GLN A 51 -29.97 -10.68 -11.65
CA GLN A 51 -30.66 -9.45 -12.02
C GLN A 51 -31.97 -9.31 -11.24
N LEU A 52 -32.11 -8.19 -10.52
CA LEU A 52 -33.30 -7.81 -9.79
C LEU A 52 -34.06 -6.77 -10.61
N ARG A 53 -35.38 -6.96 -10.75
CA ARG A 53 -36.22 -6.01 -11.49
C ARG A 53 -36.29 -4.70 -10.71
N PRO A 54 -36.00 -3.54 -11.32
CA PRO A 54 -36.29 -2.25 -10.70
C PRO A 54 -37.80 -2.10 -10.42
N THR A 55 -38.12 -1.66 -9.21
CA THR A 55 -39.49 -1.48 -8.72
C THR A 55 -39.53 -0.35 -7.71
N GLU A 56 -40.57 0.48 -7.73
CA GLU A 56 -40.77 1.53 -6.72
C GLU A 56 -41.47 0.99 -5.45
N ASP A 57 -42.17 -0.14 -5.58
CA ASP A 57 -42.78 -0.86 -4.47
C ASP A 57 -41.80 -1.84 -3.82
N TRP A 58 -42.01 -2.09 -2.51
CA TRP A 58 -41.27 -3.12 -1.78
C TRP A 58 -41.60 -4.50 -2.32
N VAL A 59 -40.57 -5.22 -2.75
CA VAL A 59 -40.69 -6.62 -3.19
C VAL A 59 -39.72 -7.49 -2.41
N GLU A 60 -40.11 -8.74 -2.21
CA GLU A 60 -39.27 -9.77 -1.62
C GLU A 60 -38.64 -10.62 -2.72
N PHE A 61 -37.36 -10.93 -2.54
CA PHE A 61 -36.59 -11.76 -3.44
C PHE A 61 -35.91 -12.87 -2.65
N SER A 62 -35.96 -14.09 -3.16
CA SER A 62 -35.22 -15.22 -2.64
C SER A 62 -34.76 -16.12 -3.77
N ARG A 63 -33.50 -16.56 -3.74
CA ARG A 63 -32.94 -17.47 -4.74
C ARG A 63 -31.93 -18.42 -4.13
N ILE A 64 -32.01 -19.67 -4.55
CA ILE A 64 -31.05 -20.72 -4.21
C ILE A 64 -29.92 -20.75 -5.23
N ILE A 65 -28.69 -20.84 -4.74
CA ILE A 65 -27.46 -20.94 -5.54
C ILE A 65 -26.64 -22.12 -5.02
N ASN A 66 -26.04 -22.86 -5.94
CA ASN A 66 -25.21 -24.00 -5.61
C ASN A 66 -23.75 -23.58 -5.64
N THR A 67 -23.05 -23.83 -4.54
CA THR A 67 -21.61 -23.54 -4.43
C THR A 67 -20.80 -24.82 -4.38
N LYS A 68 -19.55 -24.76 -4.84
CA LYS A 68 -18.62 -25.89 -4.86
C LYS A 68 -17.23 -25.43 -4.47
N ASN A 69 -16.58 -26.18 -3.60
CA ASN A 69 -15.21 -25.94 -3.14
C ASN A 69 -14.99 -24.51 -2.63
N THR A 70 -15.98 -23.96 -1.93
CA THR A 70 -16.00 -22.56 -1.50
C THR A 70 -15.41 -22.42 -0.10
N TYR A 71 -14.46 -21.51 0.06
CA TYR A 71 -13.88 -21.14 1.35
C TYR A 71 -14.35 -19.76 1.80
N LEU A 72 -14.48 -18.82 0.86
CA LEU A 72 -14.99 -17.48 1.11
C LEU A 72 -16.10 -17.17 0.12
N LEU A 73 -17.09 -16.42 0.56
CA LEU A 73 -18.21 -15.99 -0.28
C LEU A 73 -18.19 -14.46 -0.34
N ASN A 74 -17.89 -13.91 -1.50
CA ASN A 74 -18.04 -12.48 -1.74
C ASN A 74 -19.47 -12.22 -2.24
N ILE A 75 -20.10 -11.20 -1.69
CA ILE A 75 -21.44 -10.78 -2.12
C ILE A 75 -21.43 -9.28 -2.32
N SER A 76 -21.77 -8.86 -3.53
CA SER A 76 -21.93 -7.46 -3.87
C SER A 76 -23.33 -7.14 -4.39
N ILE A 77 -23.73 -5.89 -4.15
CA ILE A 77 -24.94 -5.30 -4.71
C ILE A 77 -24.51 -4.11 -5.55
N GLU A 78 -24.87 -4.17 -6.83
CA GLU A 78 -24.49 -3.21 -7.86
C GLU A 78 -25.74 -2.61 -8.50
N THR A 79 -25.71 -1.32 -8.77
CA THR A 79 -26.82 -0.59 -9.39
C THR A 79 -26.31 0.31 -10.50
N ILE A 80 -27.09 0.40 -11.57
CA ILE A 80 -26.86 1.33 -12.67
C ILE A 80 -28.06 2.27 -12.71
N ALA A 81 -27.82 3.58 -12.72
CA ALA A 81 -28.88 4.59 -12.82
C ALA A 81 -29.45 4.66 -14.26
N LEU A 82 -30.72 5.08 -14.40
CA LEU A 82 -31.36 5.27 -15.73
C LEU A 82 -30.67 6.35 -16.57
N ASN A 83 -30.13 7.40 -15.93
CA ASN A 83 -29.45 8.55 -16.54
C ASN A 83 -28.27 9.00 -15.63
N ASN A 84 -27.65 10.16 -15.89
CA ASN A 84 -26.73 10.84 -14.95
C ASN A 84 -27.41 11.34 -13.64
N ASN A 85 -28.58 10.81 -13.29
CA ASN A 85 -29.34 11.15 -12.10
C ASN A 85 -29.04 10.18 -10.95
N ASN A 86 -29.31 10.60 -9.72
CA ASN A 86 -29.13 9.75 -8.54
C ASN A 86 -30.11 8.56 -8.56
N ALA A 87 -29.56 7.35 -8.49
CA ALA A 87 -30.30 6.12 -8.25
C ALA A 87 -30.33 5.84 -6.74
N ASN A 88 -31.51 5.49 -6.22
CA ASN A 88 -31.67 5.09 -4.82
C ASN A 88 -32.09 3.63 -4.75
N VAL A 89 -31.44 2.89 -3.86
CA VAL A 89 -31.75 1.49 -3.56
C VAL A 89 -31.97 1.39 -2.06
N TRP A 90 -33.12 0.86 -1.66
CA TRP A 90 -33.42 0.54 -0.26
C TRP A 90 -33.50 -0.97 -0.12
N ILE A 91 -32.83 -1.50 0.89
CA ILE A 91 -32.77 -2.93 1.19
C ILE A 91 -33.14 -3.11 2.67
N SER A 92 -33.99 -4.08 2.94
CA SER A 92 -34.25 -4.62 4.28
C SER A 92 -34.14 -6.14 4.24
N ASP A 93 -34.06 -6.75 5.43
CA ASP A 93 -34.16 -8.21 5.61
C ASP A 93 -33.19 -9.01 4.72
N PHE A 94 -32.01 -8.44 4.47
CA PHE A 94 -30.96 -9.11 3.72
C PHE A 94 -30.38 -10.23 4.57
N GLY A 95 -30.44 -11.45 4.07
CA GLY A 95 -29.94 -12.64 4.75
C GLY A 95 -29.41 -13.66 3.75
N ILE A 96 -28.43 -14.43 4.20
CA ILE A 96 -27.80 -15.47 3.41
C ILE A 96 -27.86 -16.74 4.21
N PHE A 97 -28.70 -17.66 3.78
CA PHE A 97 -29.04 -18.83 4.55
C PHE A 97 -28.42 -20.07 3.93
N ILE A 98 -27.89 -20.94 4.76
CA ILE A 98 -27.36 -22.23 4.36
C ILE A 98 -28.11 -23.27 5.15
N GLU A 99 -28.86 -24.13 4.45
CA GLU A 99 -29.74 -25.12 5.09
C GLU A 99 -30.69 -24.49 6.14
N GLY A 100 -31.09 -23.23 5.92
CA GLY A 100 -31.97 -22.46 6.81
C GLY A 100 -31.27 -21.69 7.94
N VAL A 101 -29.94 -21.78 8.06
CA VAL A 101 -29.14 -21.05 9.07
C VAL A 101 -28.51 -19.80 8.44
N ASP A 102 -28.67 -18.63 9.08
CA ASP A 102 -28.10 -17.37 8.60
C ASP A 102 -26.56 -17.35 8.74
N LEU A 103 -25.88 -16.99 7.64
CA LEU A 103 -24.44 -16.91 7.56
C LEU A 103 -23.99 -15.49 7.92
N VAL A 104 -23.50 -15.34 9.14
CA VAL A 104 -23.00 -14.06 9.65
C VAL A 104 -21.47 -13.98 9.60
N ASN A 105 -20.93 -12.76 9.51
CA ASN A 105 -19.49 -12.49 9.56
C ASN A 105 -18.93 -12.54 11.00
N LYS A 106 -19.33 -13.54 11.79
CA LYS A 106 -18.85 -13.78 13.16
C LYS A 106 -18.70 -15.27 13.40
N ILE A 107 -17.52 -15.68 13.85
CA ILE A 107 -17.22 -17.07 14.16
C ILE A 107 -17.50 -17.26 15.65
N GLY A 108 -18.66 -17.85 15.98
CA GLY A 108 -18.99 -18.23 17.35
C GLY A 108 -18.54 -19.66 17.62
N GLY A 109 -17.57 -19.86 18.51
CA GLY A 109 -17.40 -21.14 19.22
C GLY A 109 -16.81 -22.33 18.45
N ILE A 110 -16.26 -22.15 17.24
CA ILE A 110 -15.48 -23.21 16.58
C ILE A 110 -14.05 -23.18 17.14
N LYS A 111 -13.64 -24.25 17.83
CA LYS A 111 -12.24 -24.46 18.19
C LYS A 111 -11.45 -24.71 16.91
N GLU A 112 -10.78 -23.69 16.39
CA GLU A 112 -9.83 -23.88 15.29
C GLU A 112 -8.77 -24.92 15.67
N LYS A 113 -8.45 -25.78 14.70
CA LYS A 113 -7.31 -26.70 14.80
C LYS A 113 -6.04 -25.84 14.83
N ARG A 114 -5.08 -26.15 15.70
CA ARG A 114 -3.77 -25.50 15.66
C ARG A 114 -3.05 -25.95 14.37
N HIS A 115 -2.79 -25.02 13.45
CA HIS A 115 -2.08 -25.31 12.19
C HIS A 115 -0.56 -25.16 12.38
N ILE A 116 -0.12 -24.34 13.34
CA ILE A 116 1.29 -23.95 13.49
C ILE A 116 1.89 -24.50 14.79
N ASN A 117 3.05 -25.14 14.67
CA ASN A 117 3.82 -25.69 15.79
C ASN A 117 5.19 -24.99 15.93
N GLU A 118 5.82 -25.15 17.09
CA GLU A 118 7.13 -24.53 17.39
C GLU A 118 8.24 -24.97 16.42
N LYS A 119 8.20 -26.21 15.92
CA LYS A 119 9.15 -26.72 14.93
C LYS A 119 9.03 -26.06 13.54
N ASP A 120 7.92 -25.38 13.29
CA ASP A 120 7.60 -24.77 11.98
C ASP A 120 8.03 -23.30 11.92
N VAL A 121 8.56 -22.75 13.02
CA VAL A 121 8.93 -21.34 13.17
C VAL A 121 10.41 -21.14 13.47
N ILE A 122 10.92 -19.96 13.14
CA ILE A 122 12.25 -19.50 13.53
C ILE A 122 12.06 -18.36 14.53
N HIS A 123 12.50 -18.54 15.77
CA HIS A 123 12.63 -17.42 16.71
C HIS A 123 13.76 -16.52 16.23
N TRP A 124 13.49 -15.24 16.01
CA TRP A 124 14.50 -14.28 15.57
C TRP A 124 14.76 -13.19 16.62
N ASN A 125 15.99 -12.73 16.69
CA ASN A 125 16.45 -11.66 17.58
C ASN A 125 17.70 -10.99 16.96
N ASN A 126 18.26 -9.99 17.62
CA ASN A 126 19.41 -9.24 17.10
C ASN A 126 20.67 -10.10 16.81
N ILE A 127 20.75 -11.32 17.37
CA ILE A 127 21.87 -12.23 17.14
C ILE A 127 21.63 -13.06 15.88
N ASN A 128 20.46 -13.69 15.73
CA ASN A 128 20.21 -14.65 14.66
C ASN A 128 19.32 -14.11 13.52
N TYR A 129 18.88 -12.85 13.57
CA TYR A 129 17.98 -12.31 12.55
C TYR A 129 18.60 -12.38 11.14
N HIS A 130 19.92 -12.33 11.00
CA HIS A 130 20.65 -12.41 9.74
C HIS A 130 20.58 -13.78 9.05
N THR A 131 20.10 -14.82 9.74
CA THR A 131 19.96 -16.17 9.16
C THR A 131 18.57 -16.42 8.56
N LEU A 132 17.71 -15.40 8.52
CA LEU A 132 16.36 -15.54 7.98
C LEU A 132 16.41 -15.83 6.47
N PRO A 133 15.56 -16.73 5.96
CA PRO A 133 15.74 -17.30 4.61
C PRO A 133 15.40 -16.34 3.47
N PHE A 134 14.93 -15.13 3.75
CA PHE A 134 14.49 -14.19 2.73
C PHE A 134 15.56 -13.20 2.25
N PHE A 135 16.73 -13.11 2.90
CA PHE A 135 17.73 -12.07 2.57
C PHE A 135 18.34 -12.17 1.18
N GLU A 136 18.43 -13.37 0.60
CA GLU A 136 19.08 -13.56 -0.71
C GLU A 136 18.16 -13.25 -1.90
N HIS A 137 16.88 -12.96 -1.66
CA HIS A 137 15.95 -12.72 -2.77
C HIS A 137 16.23 -11.38 -3.45
N ARG A 138 16.19 -11.40 -4.78
CA ARG A 138 16.54 -10.25 -5.61
C ARG A 138 15.67 -9.04 -5.33
N ILE A 139 14.35 -9.21 -5.24
CA ILE A 139 13.40 -8.13 -4.93
C ILE A 139 12.61 -8.54 -3.69
N LEU A 140 12.98 -7.97 -2.53
CA LEU A 140 12.30 -8.25 -1.27
C LEU A 140 11.33 -7.13 -0.93
N ALA A 141 10.06 -7.46 -0.77
CA ALA A 141 9.03 -6.57 -0.28
C ALA A 141 8.73 -6.86 1.20
N LEU A 142 8.81 -5.82 2.03
CA LEU A 142 8.50 -5.83 3.45
C LEU A 142 7.18 -5.07 3.65
N GLY A 143 6.12 -5.81 3.94
CA GLY A 143 4.76 -5.28 4.06
C GLY A 143 4.34 -5.12 5.51
N GLU A 144 4.23 -3.89 6.02
CA GLU A 144 3.63 -3.69 7.34
C GLU A 144 2.11 -3.84 7.30
N THR A 145 1.56 -4.64 8.20
CA THR A 145 0.09 -4.86 8.31
C THR A 145 -0.61 -3.72 9.04
N THR A 146 0.15 -2.83 9.67
CA THR A 146 -0.34 -1.60 10.30
C THR A 146 0.64 -0.47 10.06
N HIS A 147 0.17 0.65 9.54
CA HIS A 147 0.95 1.88 9.57
C HIS A 147 1.13 2.40 11.00
N GLY A 148 2.03 3.38 11.18
CA GLY A 148 2.11 4.16 12.41
C GLY A 148 2.72 3.42 13.60
N THR A 149 3.46 2.33 13.36
CA THR A 149 4.19 1.61 14.41
C THR A 149 5.70 1.81 14.28
N LYS A 150 6.34 2.19 15.38
CA LYS A 150 7.79 2.28 15.46
C LYS A 150 8.41 0.89 15.32
N THR A 151 7.82 -0.11 15.96
CA THR A 151 8.38 -1.47 16.00
C THR A 151 8.51 -2.09 14.60
N MET A 152 7.48 -2.01 13.74
CA MET A 152 7.59 -2.58 12.38
C MET A 152 8.54 -1.77 11.50
N ASN A 153 8.54 -0.45 11.63
CA ASN A 153 9.50 0.42 10.94
C ASN A 153 10.95 0.09 11.31
N ASP A 154 11.26 -0.06 12.59
CA ASP A 154 12.61 -0.40 13.08
C ASP A 154 13.08 -1.76 12.53
N ILE A 155 12.17 -2.76 12.49
CA ILE A 155 12.45 -4.08 11.91
C ILE A 155 12.75 -3.95 10.41
N ALA A 156 11.91 -3.22 9.67
CA ALA A 156 12.12 -3.00 8.24
C ALA A 156 13.45 -2.29 7.96
N ILE A 157 13.80 -1.28 8.76
CA ILE A 157 15.06 -0.54 8.67
C ILE A 157 16.25 -1.45 8.99
N ALA A 158 16.16 -2.31 10.00
CA ALA A 158 17.21 -3.27 10.32
C ALA A 158 17.46 -4.24 9.15
N ILE A 159 16.40 -4.77 8.53
CA ILE A 159 16.48 -5.64 7.35
C ILE A 159 17.09 -4.88 6.16
N LEU A 160 16.67 -3.63 5.93
CA LEU A 160 17.22 -2.76 4.87
C LEU A 160 18.74 -2.58 5.05
N LYS A 161 19.19 -2.24 6.25
CA LYS A 161 20.63 -2.08 6.55
C LYS A 161 21.41 -3.37 6.31
N GLU A 162 20.90 -4.50 6.79
CA GLU A 162 21.54 -5.80 6.58
C GLU A 162 21.67 -6.12 5.08
N ARG A 163 20.59 -5.90 4.30
CA ARG A 163 20.62 -6.14 2.85
C ARG A 163 21.58 -5.22 2.11
N ILE A 164 21.70 -3.97 2.51
CA ILE A 164 22.68 -3.02 1.93
C ILE A 164 24.11 -3.48 2.22
N LEU A 165 24.38 -3.88 3.47
CA LEU A 165 25.72 -4.25 3.94
C LEU A 165 26.19 -5.62 3.41
N LYS A 166 25.28 -6.59 3.29
CA LYS A 166 25.65 -8.00 3.09
C LYS A 166 25.00 -8.69 1.89
N HIS A 167 23.91 -8.14 1.35
CA HIS A 167 23.11 -8.81 0.31
C HIS A 167 22.96 -7.93 -0.94
N GLN A 168 23.97 -7.12 -1.24
CA GLN A 168 24.11 -6.37 -2.50
C GLN A 168 22.89 -5.49 -2.82
N CYS A 169 22.18 -5.01 -1.79
CA CYS A 169 21.05 -4.13 -2.01
C CYS A 169 21.56 -2.76 -2.47
N ARG A 170 21.19 -2.38 -3.69
CA ARG A 170 21.55 -1.09 -4.31
C ARG A 170 20.34 -0.21 -4.61
N LEU A 171 19.15 -0.74 -4.38
CA LEU A 171 17.89 -0.05 -4.62
C LEU A 171 16.96 -0.18 -3.42
N VAL A 172 16.58 0.95 -2.83
CA VAL A 172 15.57 1.03 -1.76
C VAL A 172 14.34 1.75 -2.30
N LEU A 173 13.17 1.16 -2.09
CA LEU A 173 11.88 1.71 -2.50
C LEU A 173 10.99 1.91 -1.29
N LEU A 174 10.55 3.14 -1.03
CA LEU A 174 9.65 3.49 0.07
C LEU A 174 8.28 3.92 -0.45
N GLU A 175 7.22 3.62 0.32
CA GLU A 175 5.87 4.09 0.02
C GLU A 175 5.76 5.59 0.32
N ILE A 176 6.32 6.38 -0.59
CA ILE A 176 6.28 7.85 -0.67
C ILE A 176 6.18 8.24 -2.16
N PRO A 177 5.70 9.45 -2.47
CA PRO A 177 5.63 9.91 -3.86
C PRO A 177 6.99 9.92 -4.56
N LEU A 178 7.03 9.42 -5.80
CA LEU A 178 8.24 9.41 -6.63
C LEU A 178 8.84 10.83 -6.76
N GLU A 179 8.00 11.87 -6.94
CA GLU A 179 8.47 13.24 -7.18
C GLU A 179 9.36 13.78 -6.05
N TYR A 180 9.00 13.54 -4.79
CA TYR A 180 9.79 14.03 -3.67
C TYR A 180 11.04 13.18 -3.42
N SER A 181 11.00 11.91 -3.81
CA SER A 181 12.14 11.01 -3.61
C SER A 181 13.40 11.43 -4.39
N PHE A 182 13.28 12.24 -5.45
CA PHE A 182 14.45 12.88 -6.09
C PHE A 182 15.24 13.75 -5.12
N TYR A 183 14.55 14.51 -4.25
CA TYR A 183 15.18 15.33 -3.22
C TYR A 183 15.96 14.45 -2.24
N ILE A 184 15.33 13.36 -1.77
CA ILE A 184 15.96 12.40 -0.84
C ILE A 184 17.15 11.71 -1.51
N ASN A 185 17.02 11.30 -2.78
CA ASN A 185 18.09 10.62 -3.49
C ASN A 185 19.33 11.51 -3.65
N ARG A 186 19.17 12.80 -4.01
CA ARG A 186 20.31 13.73 -4.07
C ARG A 186 20.97 13.94 -2.72
N PHE A 187 20.19 14.03 -1.65
CA PHE A 187 20.72 14.13 -0.29
C PHE A 187 21.62 12.93 0.05
N VAL A 188 21.17 11.70 -0.21
CA VAL A 188 21.97 10.49 0.08
C VAL A 188 23.15 10.31 -0.88
N LYS A 189 23.22 11.07 -1.98
CA LYS A 189 24.40 11.15 -2.86
C LYS A 189 25.32 12.33 -2.53
N ASN A 190 25.17 12.94 -1.35
CA ASN A 190 26.02 14.03 -0.84
C ASN A 190 25.94 15.34 -1.64
N ASP A 191 24.83 15.62 -2.31
CA ASP A 191 24.61 16.96 -2.89
C ASP A 191 24.25 17.97 -1.79
N SER A 192 25.06 19.03 -1.65
CA SER A 192 24.94 20.05 -0.61
C SER A 192 23.69 20.93 -0.73
N ASN A 193 23.03 20.96 -1.89
CA ASN A 193 21.80 21.73 -2.09
C ASN A 193 20.57 21.10 -1.44
N PHE A 194 20.70 19.86 -0.94
CA PHE A 194 19.63 19.07 -0.35
C PHE A 194 19.96 18.82 1.11
N ASN A 195 18.99 18.97 2.01
CA ASN A 195 19.23 18.89 3.45
C ASN A 195 18.25 17.98 4.19
N LEU A 196 18.69 17.44 5.33
CA LEU A 196 17.91 16.49 6.12
C LEU A 196 16.68 17.14 6.78
N SER A 197 16.74 18.43 7.11
CA SER A 197 15.62 19.14 7.75
C SER A 197 14.39 19.24 6.85
N ASP A 198 14.58 19.50 5.56
CA ASP A 198 13.49 19.53 4.58
C ASP A 198 12.87 18.14 4.42
N ILE A 199 13.72 17.10 4.36
CA ILE A 199 13.29 15.69 4.29
C ILE A 199 12.49 15.32 5.54
N SER A 200 12.98 15.66 6.73
CA SER A 200 12.28 15.42 7.99
C SER A 200 10.92 16.10 8.01
N THR A 201 10.86 17.38 7.62
CA THR A 201 9.61 18.16 7.57
C THR A 201 8.61 17.56 6.60
N TYR A 202 9.06 17.08 5.44
CA TYR A 202 8.18 16.40 4.49
C TYR A 202 7.64 15.08 5.05
N LEU A 203 8.48 14.29 5.70
CA LEU A 203 8.11 12.99 6.28
C LEU A 203 7.26 13.11 7.56
N ASP A 204 7.10 14.30 8.14
CA ASP A 204 6.17 14.54 9.25
C ASP A 204 4.71 14.28 8.84
N GLY A 205 4.37 14.47 7.56
CA GLY A 205 3.06 14.13 6.99
C GLY A 205 2.84 12.63 6.75
N PHE A 206 3.84 11.78 6.98
CA PHE A 206 3.78 10.34 6.76
C PHE A 206 3.85 9.57 8.09
N LEU A 207 3.25 8.38 8.12
CA LEU A 207 3.22 7.51 9.29
C LEU A 207 4.49 6.66 9.44
N TYR A 208 5.64 7.26 9.14
CA TYR A 208 6.94 6.69 9.44
C TYR A 208 7.46 7.18 10.79
N SER A 209 8.18 6.30 11.49
CA SER A 209 8.95 6.62 12.69
C SER A 209 10.08 7.60 12.38
N GLU A 210 10.56 8.29 13.40
CA GLU A 210 11.79 9.09 13.37
C GLU A 210 13.01 8.28 12.89
N SER A 211 12.98 6.96 13.08
CA SER A 211 14.05 6.06 12.65
C SER A 211 14.23 6.03 11.13
N ILE A 212 13.21 6.38 10.33
CA ILE A 212 13.38 6.50 8.86
C ILE A 212 14.31 7.68 8.49
N VAL A 213 14.23 8.79 9.22
CA VAL A 213 15.08 9.96 8.99
C VAL A 213 16.52 9.61 9.37
N SER A 214 16.71 8.92 10.48
CA SER A 214 18.02 8.38 10.88
C SER A 214 18.56 7.36 9.87
N PHE A 215 17.71 6.56 9.24
CA PHE A 215 18.11 5.66 8.16
C PHE A 215 18.57 6.41 6.91
N ILE A 216 17.86 7.46 6.49
CA ILE A 216 18.25 8.30 5.34
C ILE A 216 19.61 8.98 5.60
N GLN A 217 19.83 9.51 6.81
CA GLN A 217 21.12 10.07 7.22
C GLN A 217 22.23 9.00 7.19
N TRP A 218 21.98 7.83 7.78
CA TRP A 218 22.92 6.70 7.73
C TRP A 218 23.24 6.27 6.29
N LEU A 219 22.27 6.29 5.38
CA LEU A 219 22.46 5.92 3.98
C LEU A 219 23.38 6.91 3.24
N LYS A 220 23.27 8.21 3.56
CA LYS A 220 24.19 9.24 3.07
C LYS A 220 25.63 8.98 3.51
N GLU A 221 25.82 8.62 4.78
CA GLU A 221 27.15 8.27 5.35
C GLU A 221 27.72 6.99 4.74
N TYR A 222 26.87 5.99 4.49
CA TYR A 222 27.27 4.79 3.76
C TYR A 222 27.72 5.14 2.33
N ASN A 223 26.92 5.92 1.59
CA ASN A 223 27.22 6.31 0.21
C ASN A 223 28.43 7.27 0.08
N SER A 224 28.83 7.99 1.14
CA SER A 224 30.03 8.84 1.06
C SER A 224 31.34 8.05 1.08
N THR A 225 31.29 6.79 1.51
CA THR A 225 32.45 5.90 1.63
C THR A 225 32.37 4.67 0.71
N SER A 226 31.19 4.39 0.16
CA SER A 226 30.96 3.27 -0.75
C SER A 226 31.38 3.57 -2.19
N ILE A 227 31.93 2.57 -2.87
CA ILE A 227 32.15 2.61 -4.33
C ILE A 227 30.83 2.42 -5.08
N GLU A 228 29.94 1.59 -4.51
CA GLU A 228 28.62 1.31 -5.08
C GLU A 228 27.53 1.99 -4.24
N ASN A 229 27.06 3.12 -4.72
CA ASN A 229 26.06 3.91 -4.00
C ASN A 229 24.67 3.27 -4.09
N VAL A 230 23.97 3.23 -2.98
CA VAL A 230 22.56 2.83 -2.90
C VAL A 230 21.68 4.01 -3.30
N SER A 231 20.70 3.75 -4.16
CA SER A 231 19.68 4.74 -4.53
C SER A 231 18.39 4.48 -3.76
N ILE A 232 17.68 5.57 -3.44
CA ILE A 232 16.42 5.53 -2.70
C ILE A 232 15.35 6.25 -3.51
N TRP A 233 14.24 5.58 -3.78
CA TRP A 233 13.13 6.15 -4.55
C TRP A 233 11.78 5.88 -3.90
N GLY A 234 10.83 6.74 -4.22
CA GLY A 234 9.42 6.57 -3.90
C GLY A 234 8.76 5.71 -4.97
N PHE A 235 7.87 4.81 -4.57
CA PHE A 235 7.05 4.04 -5.51
C PHE A 235 5.58 4.46 -5.54
N ASP A 236 5.20 5.51 -4.81
CA ASP A 236 3.83 6.01 -4.77
C ASP A 236 3.64 7.24 -5.67
N ILE A 237 2.39 7.66 -5.81
CA ILE A 237 1.99 8.91 -6.46
C ILE A 237 1.32 9.84 -5.46
N ASN A 238 1.54 11.14 -5.63
CA ASN A 238 0.76 12.13 -4.89
C ASN A 238 -0.74 12.01 -5.21
N TYR A 239 -1.62 12.18 -4.22
CA TYR A 239 -3.08 12.11 -4.43
C TYR A 239 -3.61 13.21 -5.37
N VAL A 240 -3.04 14.42 -5.28
CA VAL A 240 -3.38 15.57 -6.12
C VAL A 240 -2.22 15.90 -7.06
N GLN A 241 -2.51 16.10 -8.34
CA GLN A 241 -1.51 16.41 -9.36
C GLN A 241 -0.70 17.68 -9.06
N LEU A 242 -1.33 18.71 -8.46
CA LEU A 242 -0.64 19.92 -8.04
C LEU A 242 0.54 19.64 -7.10
N LYS A 243 0.39 18.66 -6.20
CA LYS A 243 1.47 18.29 -5.29
C LYS A 243 2.65 17.64 -6.03
N SER A 244 2.40 16.79 -7.03
CA SER A 244 3.45 16.26 -7.92
C SER A 244 4.23 17.40 -8.59
N ARG A 245 3.53 18.42 -9.11
CA ARG A 245 4.16 19.60 -9.72
C ARG A 245 5.05 20.36 -8.73
N VAL A 246 4.55 20.59 -7.52
CA VAL A 246 5.26 21.29 -6.45
C VAL A 246 6.48 20.51 -5.96
N ASP A 247 6.39 19.19 -5.82
CA ASP A 247 7.51 18.35 -5.39
C ASP A 247 8.63 18.34 -6.44
N LEU A 248 8.28 18.22 -7.73
CA LEU A 248 9.26 18.32 -8.82
C LEU A 248 9.84 19.74 -8.95
N PHE A 249 9.03 20.78 -8.75
CA PHE A 249 9.52 22.16 -8.66
C PHE A 249 10.55 22.30 -7.55
N ASN A 250 10.25 21.83 -6.33
CA ASN A 250 11.17 21.95 -5.21
C ASN A 250 12.49 21.22 -5.48
N PHE A 251 12.44 20.05 -6.11
CA PHE A 251 13.64 19.35 -6.55
C PHE A 251 14.48 20.17 -7.53
N LEU A 252 13.90 20.63 -8.64
CA LEU A 252 14.63 21.37 -9.68
C LEU A 252 15.10 22.74 -9.19
N TYR A 253 14.30 23.41 -8.36
CA TYR A 253 14.67 24.67 -7.73
C TYR A 253 15.89 24.49 -6.82
N SER A 254 15.87 23.48 -5.93
CA SER A 254 17.02 23.14 -5.08
C SER A 254 18.23 22.74 -5.91
N LEU A 255 18.03 21.96 -6.98
CA LEU A 255 19.10 21.59 -7.90
C LEU A 255 19.75 22.83 -8.55
N ASN A 256 18.97 23.86 -8.87
CA ASN A 256 19.45 25.08 -9.52
C ASN A 256 20.10 26.08 -8.54
N MET A 257 19.94 25.91 -7.23
CA MET A 257 20.51 26.83 -6.23
C MET A 257 22.02 26.95 -6.44
N ASN A 258 22.48 28.19 -6.66
CA ASN A 258 23.87 28.56 -6.92
C ASN A 258 24.49 28.01 -8.22
N ARG A 259 23.71 27.30 -9.06
CA ARG A 259 24.19 26.76 -10.35
C ARG A 259 23.79 27.63 -11.54
N HIS A 260 22.64 28.32 -11.44
CA HIS A 260 22.13 29.23 -12.48
C HIS A 260 22.08 28.60 -13.88
N ILE A 261 21.57 27.38 -13.96
CA ILE A 261 21.44 26.62 -15.20
C ILE A 261 20.41 27.32 -16.08
N GLU A 262 20.83 27.69 -17.29
CA GLU A 262 20.00 28.37 -18.26
C GLU A 262 18.73 27.56 -18.57
N GLY A 263 17.58 28.25 -18.58
CA GLY A 263 16.26 27.68 -18.85
C GLY A 263 15.62 26.91 -17.69
N LEU A 264 16.36 26.54 -16.64
CA LEU A 264 15.80 25.74 -15.53
C LEU A 264 14.82 26.56 -14.68
N ASP A 265 15.05 27.86 -14.48
CA ASP A 265 14.12 28.74 -13.77
C ASP A 265 12.78 28.89 -14.50
N ASP A 266 12.78 28.85 -15.83
CA ASP A 266 11.56 28.92 -16.63
C ASP A 266 10.78 27.60 -16.56
N ILE A 267 11.48 26.46 -16.60
CA ILE A 267 10.86 25.15 -16.35
C ILE A 267 10.22 25.10 -14.95
N CYS A 268 10.92 25.61 -13.93
CA CYS A 268 10.38 25.74 -12.57
C CYS A 268 9.10 26.58 -12.53
N LYS A 269 9.05 27.73 -13.23
CA LYS A 269 7.81 28.54 -13.33
C LYS A 269 6.68 27.77 -13.99
N LEU A 270 6.96 27.06 -15.08
CA LEU A 270 5.94 26.31 -15.82
C LEU A 270 5.40 25.11 -15.04
N LEU A 271 6.20 24.50 -14.15
CA LEU A 271 5.71 23.46 -13.26
C LEU A 271 4.60 23.97 -12.34
N LEU A 272 4.72 25.21 -11.85
CA LEU A 272 3.72 25.84 -10.97
C LEU A 272 2.53 26.44 -11.73
N ASP A 273 2.62 26.60 -13.05
CA ASP A 273 1.49 27.05 -13.87
C ASP A 273 0.55 25.87 -14.18
N THR A 274 -0.62 25.86 -13.53
CA THR A 274 -1.60 24.78 -13.66
C THR A 274 -2.30 24.75 -15.03
N GLU A 275 -2.25 25.84 -15.79
CA GLU A 275 -2.81 25.91 -17.14
C GLU A 275 -1.86 25.32 -18.19
N ILE A 276 -0.59 25.14 -17.84
CA ILE A 276 0.41 24.57 -18.74
C ILE A 276 0.33 23.05 -18.78
N SER A 277 0.27 22.51 -20.00
CA SER A 277 0.25 21.07 -20.24
C SER A 277 1.61 20.42 -19.93
N PHE A 278 1.57 19.16 -19.50
CA PHE A 278 2.78 18.38 -19.24
C PHE A 278 3.59 18.14 -20.53
N GLU A 279 2.96 18.09 -21.70
CA GLU A 279 3.63 17.96 -22.99
C GLU A 279 4.60 19.12 -23.22
N LYS A 280 4.17 20.34 -22.94
CA LYS A 280 5.02 21.53 -23.09
C LYS A 280 6.21 21.48 -22.13
N ILE A 281 5.97 21.08 -20.88
CA ILE A 281 7.04 20.92 -19.87
C ILE A 281 8.03 19.83 -20.30
N ILE A 282 7.54 18.69 -20.78
CA ILE A 282 8.36 17.59 -21.29
C ILE A 282 9.20 18.02 -22.50
N SER A 283 8.62 18.75 -23.47
CA SER A 283 9.34 19.25 -24.64
C SER A 283 10.50 20.16 -24.22
N LEU A 284 10.24 21.10 -23.31
CA LEU A 284 11.25 22.05 -22.84
C LEU A 284 12.35 21.37 -22.02
N LEU A 285 12.01 20.37 -21.19
CA LEU A 285 13.02 19.55 -20.53
C LEU A 285 13.88 18.79 -21.54
N ASN A 286 13.28 18.25 -22.60
CA ASN A 286 14.01 17.48 -23.61
C ASN A 286 14.90 18.36 -24.51
N GLU A 287 14.50 19.60 -24.77
CA GLU A 287 15.26 20.56 -25.57
C GLU A 287 16.37 21.27 -24.76
N ASN A 288 16.30 21.24 -23.42
CA ASN A 288 17.30 21.87 -22.57
C ASN A 288 18.55 20.99 -22.40
N ASN A 289 19.49 21.12 -23.34
CA ASN A 289 20.77 20.42 -23.34
C ASN A 289 21.62 20.70 -22.07
N ASN A 290 21.37 21.80 -21.35
CA ASN A 290 22.12 22.13 -20.14
C ASN A 290 21.74 21.24 -18.95
N LEU A 291 20.61 20.51 -18.99
CA LEU A 291 20.22 19.59 -17.91
C LEU A 291 21.21 18.44 -17.73
N ALA A 292 21.83 17.97 -18.82
CA ALA A 292 22.84 16.91 -18.77
C ALA A 292 24.09 17.30 -17.97
N THR A 293 24.28 18.59 -17.67
CA THR A 293 25.38 19.07 -16.82
C THR A 293 25.14 18.82 -15.32
N VAL A 294 23.89 18.57 -14.92
CA VAL A 294 23.51 18.43 -13.50
C VAL A 294 22.68 17.19 -13.16
N LEU A 295 22.03 16.61 -14.16
CA LEU A 295 21.28 15.37 -14.04
C LEU A 295 21.98 14.31 -14.88
N ASN A 296 22.16 13.12 -14.32
CA ASN A 296 22.61 11.98 -15.12
C ASN A 296 21.46 11.40 -15.95
N ASP A 297 21.81 10.54 -16.91
CA ASP A 297 20.85 9.92 -17.83
C ASP A 297 19.72 9.16 -17.10
N ASP A 298 20.02 8.51 -15.98
CA ASP A 298 19.04 7.74 -15.22
C ASP A 298 18.06 8.66 -14.49
N GLU A 299 18.55 9.76 -13.90
CA GLU A 299 17.72 10.81 -13.31
C GLU A 299 16.81 11.46 -14.36
N LEU A 300 17.35 11.78 -15.55
CA LEU A 300 16.56 12.32 -16.65
C LEU A 300 15.45 11.36 -17.10
N LYS A 301 15.80 10.08 -17.33
CA LYS A 301 14.83 9.03 -17.67
C LYS A 301 13.71 8.93 -16.63
N LEU A 302 14.07 8.98 -15.34
CA LEU A 302 13.09 8.87 -14.26
C LEU A 302 12.21 10.12 -14.14
N ILE A 303 12.75 11.33 -14.36
CA ILE A 303 11.95 12.57 -14.40
C ILE A 303 10.93 12.52 -15.55
N PHE A 304 11.34 12.11 -16.75
CA PHE A 304 10.42 11.95 -17.87
C PHE A 304 9.33 10.91 -17.59
N HIS A 305 9.70 9.78 -16.99
CA HIS A 305 8.74 8.78 -16.56
C HIS A 305 7.74 9.35 -15.53
N CYS A 306 8.25 10.09 -14.54
CA CYS A 306 7.44 10.73 -13.51
C CYS A 306 6.41 11.70 -14.10
N LEU A 307 6.81 12.55 -15.05
CA LEU A 307 5.90 13.48 -15.75
C LEU A 307 4.85 12.73 -16.58
N LYS A 308 5.24 11.64 -17.25
CA LYS A 308 4.33 10.79 -18.02
C LYS A 308 3.25 10.16 -17.11
N ILE A 309 3.63 9.60 -15.97
CA ILE A 309 2.69 9.02 -14.98
C ILE A 309 1.77 10.11 -14.43
N THR A 310 2.34 11.25 -14.04
CA THR A 310 1.57 12.35 -13.47
C THR A 310 0.56 12.95 -14.46
N ARG A 311 0.88 12.92 -15.76
CA ARG A 311 -0.06 13.25 -16.85
C ARG A 311 -1.13 12.17 -17.04
N GLN A 312 -0.75 10.90 -17.09
CA GLN A 312 -1.65 9.76 -17.33
C GLN A 312 -2.76 9.71 -16.28
N TYR A 313 -2.44 10.00 -15.02
CA TYR A 313 -3.39 10.05 -13.92
C TYR A 313 -3.69 11.51 -13.55
N SER A 314 -4.49 12.19 -14.39
CA SER A 314 -4.66 13.65 -14.37
C SER A 314 -5.55 14.19 -13.26
N SER A 315 -6.44 13.39 -12.67
CA SER A 315 -7.36 13.81 -11.60
C SER A 315 -7.17 12.98 -10.33
N SER A 316 -7.58 13.54 -9.18
CA SER A 316 -7.58 12.84 -7.90
C SER A 316 -8.37 11.53 -7.93
N TYR A 317 -9.51 11.51 -8.65
CA TYR A 317 -10.29 10.29 -8.85
C TYR A 317 -9.49 9.20 -9.59
N TYR A 318 -8.88 9.54 -10.73
CA TYR A 318 -8.11 8.56 -11.50
C TYR A 318 -6.85 8.10 -10.78
N ARG A 319 -6.22 8.99 -10.01
CA ARG A 319 -5.09 8.65 -9.12
C ARG A 319 -5.51 7.68 -8.03
N PHE A 320 -6.67 7.90 -7.41
CA PHE A 320 -7.20 7.02 -6.37
C PHE A 320 -7.47 5.60 -6.89
N ILE A 321 -8.27 5.47 -7.95
CA ILE A 321 -8.70 4.14 -8.43
C ILE A 321 -7.57 3.36 -9.14
N ASN A 322 -6.52 4.04 -9.59
CA ASN A 322 -5.37 3.41 -10.27
C ASN A 322 -4.07 3.51 -9.46
N ARG A 323 -4.12 3.82 -8.16
CA ARG A 323 -2.92 4.05 -7.35
C ARG A 323 -1.92 2.90 -7.47
N ASP A 324 -2.31 1.66 -7.21
CA ASP A 324 -1.42 0.49 -7.31
C ASP A 324 -0.94 0.19 -8.75
N LYS A 325 -1.72 0.57 -9.77
CA LYS A 325 -1.25 0.46 -11.17
C LYS A 325 -0.13 1.47 -11.42
N ALA A 326 -0.30 2.71 -10.98
CA ALA A 326 0.73 3.74 -11.07
C ALA A 326 1.98 3.32 -10.27
N MET A 327 1.80 2.81 -9.06
CA MET A 327 2.89 2.28 -8.23
C MET A 327 3.63 1.14 -8.95
N THR A 328 2.89 0.26 -9.63
CA THR A 328 3.46 -0.83 -10.43
C THR A 328 4.28 -0.30 -11.60
N GLU A 329 3.74 0.66 -12.37
CA GLU A 329 4.45 1.27 -13.48
C GLU A 329 5.77 1.92 -13.02
N ILE A 330 5.73 2.68 -11.92
CA ILE A 330 6.91 3.30 -11.32
C ILE A 330 7.92 2.23 -10.87
N THR A 331 7.48 1.27 -10.07
CA THR A 331 8.37 0.26 -9.48
C THR A 331 9.02 -0.60 -10.55
N THR A 332 8.24 -1.05 -11.52
CA THR A 332 8.75 -1.87 -12.62
C THR A 332 9.69 -1.08 -13.52
N PHE A 333 9.41 0.20 -13.77
CA PHE A 333 10.32 1.08 -14.51
C PHE A 333 11.67 1.21 -13.79
N ILE A 334 11.66 1.50 -12.49
CA ILE A 334 12.89 1.66 -11.70
C ILE A 334 13.67 0.34 -11.66
N VAL A 335 13.01 -0.79 -11.37
CA VAL A 335 13.67 -2.10 -11.30
C VAL A 335 14.27 -2.49 -12.65
N ASP A 336 13.52 -2.35 -13.74
CA ASP A 336 14.00 -2.79 -15.07
C ASP A 336 15.14 -1.94 -15.61
N ASN A 337 15.17 -0.64 -15.28
CA ASN A 337 16.17 0.28 -15.82
C ASN A 337 17.39 0.45 -14.92
N PHE A 338 17.23 0.30 -13.59
CA PHE A 338 18.26 0.72 -12.63
C PHE A 338 18.74 -0.39 -11.69
N LEU A 339 18.09 -1.57 -11.65
CA LEU A 339 18.57 -2.70 -10.85
C LEU A 339 19.39 -3.68 -11.69
N LYS A 340 20.70 -3.77 -11.45
CA LYS A 340 21.56 -4.71 -12.20
C LYS A 340 21.27 -6.16 -11.83
N LYS A 341 21.75 -7.09 -12.65
CA LYS A 341 21.50 -8.54 -12.49
C LYS A 341 22.03 -9.12 -11.18
N ASN A 342 23.16 -8.60 -10.67
CA ASN A 342 23.82 -9.03 -9.44
C ASN A 342 23.49 -8.16 -8.22
N GLU A 343 22.56 -7.22 -8.37
CA GLU A 343 22.11 -6.34 -7.29
C GLU A 343 20.74 -6.77 -6.80
N THR A 344 20.43 -6.41 -5.56
CA THR A 344 19.11 -6.62 -4.97
C THR A 344 18.39 -5.30 -4.68
N ALA A 345 17.07 -5.37 -4.60
CA ALA A 345 16.19 -4.29 -4.23
C ALA A 345 15.38 -4.65 -2.98
N THR A 346 15.06 -3.64 -2.18
CA THR A 346 14.16 -3.79 -1.04
C THR A 346 13.05 -2.75 -1.11
N ILE A 347 11.80 -3.20 -1.00
CA ILE A 347 10.59 -2.38 -1.05
C ILE A 347 9.96 -2.39 0.34
N PHE A 348 9.65 -1.23 0.90
CA PHE A 348 8.99 -1.10 2.20
C PHE A 348 7.75 -0.22 2.10
N GLY A 349 6.62 -0.75 2.58
CA GLY A 349 5.32 -0.08 2.57
C GLY A 349 4.24 -0.95 3.21
N HIS A 350 2.98 -0.57 3.04
CA HIS A 350 1.85 -1.33 3.56
C HIS A 350 1.73 -2.71 2.87
N PHE A 351 1.44 -3.74 3.66
CA PHE A 351 1.23 -5.11 3.16
C PHE A 351 0.18 -5.20 2.05
N GLY A 352 -0.87 -4.38 2.15
CA GLY A 352 -1.90 -4.28 1.11
C GLY A 352 -1.35 -4.00 -0.28
N HIS A 353 -0.33 -3.17 -0.43
CA HIS A 353 0.27 -2.88 -1.73
C HIS A 353 1.26 -3.97 -2.18
N LEU A 354 1.85 -4.72 -1.26
CA LEU A 354 2.99 -5.59 -1.53
C LEU A 354 2.64 -7.08 -1.62
N ASN A 355 1.43 -7.49 -1.25
CA ASN A 355 1.01 -8.89 -1.31
C ASN A 355 0.74 -9.36 -2.75
N TYR A 356 0.54 -10.66 -2.97
CA TYR A 356 0.43 -11.25 -4.32
C TYR A 356 -0.94 -11.18 -4.97
N LEU A 357 -1.95 -10.60 -4.30
CA LEU A 357 -3.32 -10.57 -4.80
C LEU A 357 -3.92 -9.17 -4.67
N SER A 358 -5.03 -9.02 -3.97
CA SER A 358 -5.78 -7.77 -3.88
C SER A 358 -5.21 -6.85 -2.82
N ILE A 359 -5.44 -5.54 -2.97
CA ILE A 359 -4.98 -4.52 -2.03
C ILE A 359 -5.54 -4.75 -0.62
N GLN A 360 -6.77 -5.25 -0.55
CA GLN A 360 -7.47 -5.61 0.68
C GLN A 360 -7.88 -7.08 0.60
N ASP A 361 -8.98 -7.47 1.23
CA ASP A 361 -9.61 -8.77 0.98
C ASP A 361 -10.36 -8.79 -0.37
N LEU A 362 -10.91 -9.95 -0.71
CA LEU A 362 -11.72 -10.14 -1.91
C LEU A 362 -13.13 -9.55 -1.79
N SER A 363 -13.39 -8.61 -0.87
CA SER A 363 -14.63 -7.82 -0.89
C SER A 363 -14.68 -6.91 -2.14
N ILE A 364 -13.54 -6.50 -2.69
CA ILE A 364 -13.46 -5.73 -3.93
C ILE A 364 -12.69 -6.56 -4.97
N LEU A 365 -13.42 -7.16 -5.91
CA LEU A 365 -12.83 -7.98 -6.96
C LEU A 365 -12.03 -7.12 -7.95
N ASN A 366 -10.99 -7.72 -8.55
CA ASN A 366 -10.12 -7.08 -9.54
C ASN A 366 -9.38 -5.81 -9.08
N TYR A 367 -9.30 -5.57 -7.76
CA TYR A 367 -8.52 -4.48 -7.18
C TYR A 367 -7.13 -4.99 -6.74
N PHE A 368 -6.32 -5.28 -7.76
CA PHE A 368 -4.99 -5.90 -7.61
C PHE A 368 -3.97 -4.95 -7.01
N SER A 369 -3.13 -5.49 -6.14
CA SER A 369 -2.02 -4.79 -5.50
C SER A 369 -0.83 -4.66 -6.45
N LEU A 370 0.11 -3.77 -6.11
CA LEU A 370 1.42 -3.75 -6.77
C LEU A 370 2.12 -5.11 -6.72
N GLY A 371 2.07 -5.81 -5.59
CA GLY A 371 2.74 -7.09 -5.41
C GLY A 371 2.18 -8.19 -6.31
N TYR A 372 0.89 -8.15 -6.69
CA TYR A 372 0.31 -9.04 -7.71
C TYR A 372 1.02 -8.88 -9.06
N TYR A 373 1.21 -7.64 -9.52
CA TYR A 373 1.87 -7.37 -10.79
C TYR A 373 3.37 -7.67 -10.73
N MET A 374 4.02 -7.35 -9.61
CA MET A 374 5.43 -7.67 -9.38
C MET A 374 5.66 -9.19 -9.40
N ARG A 375 4.84 -9.96 -8.68
CA ARG A 375 4.90 -11.43 -8.68
C ARG A 375 4.63 -12.01 -10.06
N SER A 376 3.67 -11.43 -10.79
CA SER A 376 3.35 -11.85 -12.16
C SER A 376 4.53 -11.65 -13.12
N LYS A 377 5.26 -10.54 -12.99
CA LYS A 377 6.37 -10.17 -13.87
C LYS A 377 7.70 -10.82 -13.49
N TYR A 378 8.10 -10.71 -12.22
CA TYR A 378 9.42 -11.13 -11.74
C TYR A 378 9.42 -12.55 -11.15
N LYS A 379 8.26 -13.20 -11.04
CA LYS A 379 8.12 -14.59 -10.58
C LYS A 379 8.82 -14.79 -9.23
N ASP A 380 9.81 -15.68 -9.19
CA ASP A 380 10.51 -16.03 -7.96
C ASP A 380 11.53 -15.00 -7.48
N ASP A 381 11.90 -14.04 -8.33
CA ASP A 381 12.75 -12.92 -7.92
C ASP A 381 12.03 -11.97 -6.95
N TYR A 382 10.68 -11.93 -6.99
CA TYR A 382 9.87 -11.12 -6.08
C TYR A 382 9.37 -11.96 -4.90
N ARG A 383 9.73 -11.53 -3.68
CA ARG A 383 9.24 -12.10 -2.43
C ARG A 383 8.55 -11.06 -1.56
N CYS A 384 7.51 -11.48 -0.85
CA CYS A 384 6.77 -10.64 0.08
C CYS A 384 6.80 -11.25 1.48
N ILE A 385 7.24 -10.47 2.46
CA ILE A 385 7.23 -10.80 3.89
C ILE A 385 6.36 -9.80 4.61
N ALA A 386 5.31 -10.28 5.29
CA ALA A 386 4.46 -9.42 6.11
C ALA A 386 5.06 -9.19 7.50
N LEU A 387 5.03 -7.95 7.99
CA LEU A 387 5.32 -7.57 9.37
C LEU A 387 3.99 -7.43 10.11
N THR A 388 3.77 -8.25 11.14
CA THR A 388 2.50 -8.25 11.88
C THR A 388 2.67 -8.31 13.39
N THR A 389 1.61 -7.93 14.10
CA THR A 389 1.58 -7.88 15.57
C THR A 389 0.28 -8.42 16.15
N ASN A 390 0.40 -9.14 17.28
CA ASN A 390 -0.76 -9.58 18.05
C ASN A 390 -1.51 -8.39 18.70
N GLN A 391 -0.79 -7.39 19.22
CA GLN A 391 -1.38 -6.26 19.93
C GLN A 391 -0.48 -5.02 19.92
N GLY A 392 -0.90 -3.96 20.59
CA GLY A 392 -0.06 -2.79 20.87
C GLY A 392 -0.74 -1.47 20.55
N THR A 393 0.05 -0.50 20.11
CA THR A 393 -0.43 0.81 19.70
C THR A 393 0.13 1.23 18.35
N ALA A 394 -0.60 2.10 17.65
CA ALA A 394 -0.19 2.74 16.41
C ALA A 394 -0.62 4.22 16.41
N LEU A 395 0.18 5.13 15.86
CA LEU A 395 -0.26 6.50 15.60
C LEU A 395 -1.07 6.48 14.29
N LEU A 396 -2.35 6.83 14.36
CA LEU A 396 -3.24 6.77 13.21
C LEU A 396 -4.07 8.06 13.12
N THR A 397 -4.61 8.33 11.93
CA THR A 397 -5.58 9.39 11.72
C THR A 397 -6.88 9.05 12.47
N LYS A 398 -7.29 9.93 13.40
CA LYS A 398 -8.53 9.81 14.19
C LYS A 398 -9.73 10.45 13.49
N SER A 399 -9.48 11.59 12.86
CA SER A 399 -10.42 12.40 12.10
C SER A 399 -9.62 13.19 11.05
N ALA A 400 -10.30 13.86 10.11
CA ALA A 400 -9.65 14.59 9.03
C ALA A 400 -8.54 15.54 9.57
N GLY A 401 -7.29 15.24 9.23
CA GLY A 401 -6.11 16.03 9.62
C GLY A 401 -5.63 15.90 11.07
N THR A 402 -6.21 15.00 11.88
CA THR A 402 -5.80 14.80 13.28
C THR A 402 -5.22 13.41 13.52
N LEU A 403 -3.98 13.35 14.02
CA LEU A 403 -3.33 12.11 14.44
C LEU A 403 -3.56 11.83 15.92
N GLY A 404 -3.59 10.55 16.27
CA GLY A 404 -3.63 10.14 17.67
C GLY A 404 -3.28 8.68 17.85
N VAL A 405 -2.74 8.36 19.02
CA VAL A 405 -2.41 6.99 19.38
C VAL A 405 -3.69 6.16 19.45
N SER A 406 -3.69 5.04 18.76
CA SER A 406 -4.80 4.10 18.67
C SER A 406 -4.35 2.75 19.21
N LYS A 407 -5.21 2.12 20.01
CA LYS A 407 -4.98 0.77 20.49
C LYS A 407 -5.26 -0.21 19.34
N LEU A 408 -4.32 -1.12 19.11
CA LEU A 408 -4.54 -2.25 18.22
C LEU A 408 -5.34 -3.31 18.98
N ILE A 409 -6.43 -3.77 18.36
CA ILE A 409 -7.28 -4.84 18.91
C ILE A 409 -6.42 -6.10 19.00
N HIS A 410 -6.56 -6.85 20.11
CA HIS A 410 -5.90 -8.15 20.26
C HIS A 410 -6.27 -9.08 19.10
N ALA A 411 -5.29 -9.83 18.62
CA ALA A 411 -5.51 -10.80 17.55
C ALA A 411 -6.69 -11.72 17.89
N PRO A 412 -7.75 -11.76 17.05
CA PRO A 412 -8.89 -12.64 17.28
C PRO A 412 -8.47 -14.09 17.04
N GLN A 413 -9.22 -15.03 17.60
CA GLN A 413 -8.87 -16.46 17.55
C GLN A 413 -8.62 -16.98 16.12
N GLU A 414 -9.31 -16.42 15.13
CA GLU A 414 -9.29 -16.89 13.75
C GLU A 414 -8.18 -16.24 12.93
N SER A 415 -7.29 -15.51 13.59
CA SER A 415 -6.16 -14.83 12.97
C SER A 415 -4.88 -15.62 13.06
N LEU A 416 -4.02 -15.40 12.08
CA LEU A 416 -2.70 -15.99 12.04
C LEU A 416 -1.83 -15.50 13.21
N GLU A 417 -1.99 -14.23 13.59
CA GLU A 417 -1.32 -13.64 14.75
C GLU A 417 -1.70 -14.33 16.06
N TYR A 418 -2.95 -14.78 16.22
CA TYR A 418 -3.38 -15.51 17.40
C TYR A 418 -2.70 -16.89 17.49
N GLN A 419 -2.60 -17.61 16.36
CA GLN A 419 -1.90 -18.90 16.32
C GLN A 419 -0.41 -18.75 16.67
N LEU A 420 0.25 -17.73 16.11
CA LEU A 420 1.66 -17.43 16.38
C LEU A 420 1.89 -17.02 17.83
N LYS A 421 1.02 -16.15 18.38
CA LYS A 421 1.03 -15.77 19.81
C LYS A 421 0.89 -16.98 20.73
N GLY A 422 0.11 -18.00 20.33
CA GLY A 422 -0.07 -19.23 21.09
C GLY A 422 1.20 -20.09 21.25
N LEU A 423 2.29 -19.76 20.55
CA LEU A 423 3.61 -20.39 20.74
C LEU A 423 4.40 -19.80 21.90
N ASN A 424 3.95 -18.67 22.49
CA ASN A 424 4.65 -17.97 23.58
C ASN A 424 6.10 -17.58 23.23
N ILE A 425 6.34 -17.20 21.97
CA ILE A 425 7.61 -16.68 21.47
C ILE A 425 7.35 -15.25 20.98
N ASP A 426 8.13 -14.28 21.45
CA ASP A 426 7.85 -12.86 21.24
C ASP A 426 8.14 -12.37 19.80
N SER A 427 9.05 -13.02 19.09
CA SER A 427 9.50 -12.64 17.75
C SER A 427 9.69 -13.87 16.85
N ILE A 428 8.79 -14.04 15.89
CA ILE A 428 8.71 -15.25 15.09
C ILE A 428 8.86 -14.91 13.61
N TYR A 429 9.66 -15.70 12.89
CA TYR A 429 9.54 -15.83 11.45
C TYR A 429 8.80 -17.13 11.16
N PHE A 430 7.74 -17.04 10.36
CA PHE A 430 6.97 -18.18 9.91
C PHE A 430 6.93 -18.20 8.39
N SER A 431 7.38 -19.30 7.78
CA SER A 431 7.28 -19.49 6.33
C SER A 431 5.88 -19.99 5.98
N ILE A 432 5.22 -19.30 5.06
CA ILE A 432 3.89 -19.68 4.58
C ILE A 432 3.91 -20.99 3.79
N ASN A 433 5.09 -21.51 3.41
CA ASN A 433 5.20 -22.84 2.82
C ASN A 433 4.75 -23.99 3.74
N LYS A 434 4.52 -23.71 5.02
CA LYS A 434 3.95 -24.65 5.99
C LYS A 434 2.41 -24.67 5.99
N LEU A 435 1.76 -23.79 5.22
CA LEU A 435 0.32 -23.74 5.04
C LEU A 435 -0.08 -24.20 3.63
N ASP A 436 -1.31 -24.67 3.52
CA ASP A 436 -1.95 -25.12 2.29
C ASP A 436 -2.87 -24.05 1.70
N CYS A 437 -3.27 -24.23 0.43
CA CYS A 437 -4.21 -23.36 -0.25
C CYS A 437 -5.64 -23.37 0.35
N SER A 438 -5.91 -24.23 1.32
CA SER A 438 -7.18 -24.31 2.05
C SER A 438 -7.16 -23.63 3.42
N ASP A 439 -5.98 -23.20 3.89
CA ASP A 439 -5.84 -22.60 5.21
C ASP A 439 -6.26 -21.12 5.18
N VAL A 440 -7.47 -20.85 5.67
CA VAL A 440 -8.06 -19.51 5.75
C VAL A 440 -7.80 -18.91 7.12
N PHE A 441 -7.25 -17.70 7.15
CA PHE A 441 -7.01 -16.95 8.39
C PHE A 441 -7.45 -15.51 8.24
N LYS A 442 -7.72 -14.86 9.36
CA LYS A 442 -7.63 -13.40 9.44
C LYS A 442 -6.16 -12.97 9.49
N LEU A 443 -5.86 -11.83 8.89
CA LEU A 443 -4.61 -11.09 9.07
C LEU A 443 -4.95 -9.65 9.44
N ARG A 444 -4.13 -9.02 10.28
CA ARG A 444 -4.26 -7.59 10.58
C ARG A 444 -4.12 -6.79 9.29
N PHE A 445 -4.95 -5.76 9.16
CA PHE A 445 -4.94 -4.84 8.03
C PHE A 445 -5.41 -3.46 8.50
N VAL A 446 -4.47 -2.59 8.82
CA VAL A 446 -4.73 -1.24 9.34
C VAL A 446 -3.91 -0.22 8.54
N GLY A 447 -4.58 0.47 7.62
CA GLY A 447 -3.99 1.59 6.88
C GLY A 447 -3.74 2.82 7.76
N GLY A 448 -3.69 4.01 7.17
CA GLY A 448 -3.35 5.23 7.90
C GLY A 448 -4.43 5.79 8.83
N SER A 449 -5.60 5.16 8.87
CA SER A 449 -6.77 5.63 9.62
C SER A 449 -7.21 4.61 10.66
N ASN A 450 -7.65 5.09 11.82
CA ASN A 450 -8.20 4.25 12.86
C ASN A 450 -9.51 3.60 12.37
N THR A 451 -9.63 2.28 12.52
CA THR A 451 -10.81 1.51 12.14
C THR A 451 -11.12 0.46 13.19
N GLU A 452 -12.41 0.19 13.40
CA GLU A 452 -12.87 -0.89 14.29
C GLU A 452 -12.61 -2.27 13.68
N ASN A 453 -12.71 -2.39 12.35
CA ASN A 453 -12.44 -3.64 11.65
C ASN A 453 -10.96 -3.70 11.24
N GLN A 454 -10.11 -4.19 12.14
CA GLN A 454 -8.65 -4.26 11.94
C GLN A 454 -8.15 -5.54 11.29
N PHE A 455 -9.02 -6.49 10.96
CA PHE A 455 -8.64 -7.82 10.47
C PHE A 455 -9.45 -8.20 9.22
N ARG A 456 -8.84 -8.97 8.32
CA ARG A 456 -9.45 -9.39 7.06
C ARG A 456 -9.13 -10.85 6.77
N TYR A 457 -10.10 -11.60 6.25
CA TYR A 457 -9.85 -12.98 5.83
C TYR A 457 -8.96 -13.02 4.59
N ILE A 458 -7.99 -13.92 4.61
CA ILE A 458 -7.07 -14.21 3.53
C ILE A 458 -6.76 -15.71 3.51
N ILE A 459 -6.21 -16.19 2.40
CA ILE A 459 -5.46 -17.45 2.36
C ILE A 459 -3.97 -17.06 2.27
N PRO A 460 -3.17 -17.21 3.34
CA PRO A 460 -1.80 -16.68 3.35
C PRO A 460 -0.94 -17.21 2.20
N LYS A 461 -1.13 -18.48 1.82
CA LYS A 461 -0.39 -19.17 0.76
C LYS A 461 -0.47 -18.47 -0.60
N SER A 462 -1.56 -17.76 -0.88
CA SER A 462 -1.75 -17.02 -2.12
C SER A 462 -1.28 -15.58 -2.05
N ARG A 463 -0.79 -15.08 -0.91
CA ARG A 463 -0.50 -13.65 -0.70
C ARG A 463 0.94 -13.29 -0.38
N MET A 464 1.72 -14.19 0.22
CA MET A 464 3.07 -13.88 0.70
C MET A 464 3.91 -15.14 0.93
N ASP A 465 5.22 -15.01 1.11
CA ASP A 465 6.11 -16.16 1.37
C ASP A 465 6.38 -16.37 2.86
N GLY A 466 6.24 -15.33 3.68
CA GLY A 466 6.54 -15.41 5.10
C GLY A 466 5.97 -14.26 5.91
N ILE A 467 6.02 -14.45 7.24
CA ILE A 467 5.59 -13.47 8.23
C ILE A 467 6.69 -13.28 9.25
N LEU A 468 6.97 -12.02 9.57
CA LEU A 468 7.65 -11.61 10.78
C LEU A 468 6.60 -11.12 11.78
N PHE A 469 6.36 -11.96 12.77
CA PHE A 469 5.44 -11.69 13.86
C PHE A 469 6.20 -11.13 15.06
N ILE A 470 5.61 -10.11 15.67
CA ILE A 470 5.97 -9.61 17.00
C ILE A 470 4.76 -9.68 17.92
N ASN A 471 4.98 -9.95 19.21
CA ASN A 471 3.86 -10.04 20.14
C ASN A 471 3.19 -8.66 20.37
N GLN A 472 3.99 -7.59 20.46
CA GLN A 472 3.49 -6.25 20.77
C GLN A 472 4.21 -5.18 19.97
N ALA A 473 3.43 -4.27 19.36
CA ALA A 473 3.93 -3.10 18.65
C ALA A 473 3.78 -1.82 19.48
N VAL A 474 4.67 -0.87 19.26
CA VAL A 474 4.64 0.46 19.84
C VAL A 474 4.42 1.48 18.73
N SER A 475 3.59 2.48 19.00
CA SER A 475 3.30 3.59 18.08
C SER A 475 4.54 4.42 17.79
N ILE A 476 4.59 5.03 16.61
CA ILE A 476 5.57 6.08 16.31
C ILE A 476 5.36 7.31 17.21
N GLU A 477 6.44 8.05 17.43
CA GLU A 477 6.41 9.35 18.10
C GLU A 477 6.61 10.45 17.05
N LYS A 478 5.85 11.54 17.17
CA LYS A 478 5.99 12.74 16.34
C LYS A 478 6.15 13.95 17.27
N LYS A 479 6.81 15.00 16.78
CA LYS A 479 6.96 16.26 17.50
C LYS A 479 5.59 16.82 17.89
N GLU A 480 5.51 17.49 19.03
CA GLU A 480 4.24 18.01 19.57
C GLU A 480 3.55 18.97 18.60
N ASP A 481 4.32 19.82 17.91
CA ASP A 481 3.78 20.75 16.90
C ASP A 481 3.16 20.02 15.70
N VAL A 482 3.72 18.87 15.29
CA VAL A 482 3.15 18.03 14.22
C VAL A 482 1.82 17.43 14.68
N LEU A 483 1.74 16.94 15.92
CA LEU A 483 0.50 16.39 16.48
C LEU A 483 -0.60 17.45 16.65
N LYS A 484 -0.22 18.70 16.91
CA LYS A 484 -1.14 19.85 16.99
C LYS A 484 -1.49 20.45 15.63
N SER A 485 -0.67 20.19 14.61
CA SER A 485 -0.90 20.71 13.27
C SER A 485 -2.11 20.03 12.60
N ASN A 486 -2.86 20.79 11.82
CA ASN A 486 -3.90 20.22 10.98
C ASN A 486 -3.25 19.60 9.74
N LEU A 487 -3.12 18.27 9.74
CA LEU A 487 -2.56 17.51 8.61
C LEU A 487 -3.58 17.28 7.49
N ASN A 488 -4.52 18.21 7.31
CA ASN A 488 -5.42 18.19 6.16
C ASN A 488 -4.58 18.29 4.87
N HIS A 489 -4.70 17.27 4.02
CA HIS A 489 -3.90 17.16 2.80
C HIS A 489 -4.06 18.36 1.87
N ASP A 490 -5.28 18.88 1.68
CA ASP A 490 -5.51 20.02 0.79
C ASP A 490 -4.82 21.28 1.32
N PHE A 491 -4.87 21.50 2.63
CA PHE A 491 -4.17 22.63 3.27
C PHE A 491 -2.65 22.53 3.12
N ILE A 492 -2.08 21.34 3.36
CA ILE A 492 -0.64 21.08 3.18
C ILE A 492 -0.23 21.37 1.73
N ILE A 493 -0.99 20.87 0.75
CA ILE A 493 -0.67 21.06 -0.66
C ILE A 493 -0.72 22.54 -1.04
N MET A 494 -1.76 23.26 -0.61
CA MET A 494 -1.91 24.68 -0.91
C MET A 494 -0.82 25.54 -0.25
N ASN A 495 -0.37 25.20 0.96
CA ASN A 495 0.75 25.89 1.60
C ASN A 495 2.06 25.61 0.87
N SER A 496 2.37 24.35 0.54
CA SER A 496 3.55 24.01 -0.25
C SER A 496 3.55 24.74 -1.60
N TYR A 497 2.38 24.88 -2.24
CA TYR A 497 2.23 25.62 -3.48
C TYR A 497 2.51 27.12 -3.30
N LYS A 498 1.98 27.74 -2.23
CA LYS A 498 2.26 29.16 -1.90
C LYS A 498 3.74 29.40 -1.65
N GLU A 499 4.38 28.54 -0.85
CA GLU A 499 5.82 28.61 -0.58
C GLU A 499 6.65 28.49 -1.88
N ALA A 500 6.23 27.62 -2.79
CA ALA A 500 6.86 27.47 -4.10
C ALA A 500 6.72 28.76 -4.95
N LEU A 501 5.56 29.40 -4.96
CA LEU A 501 5.35 30.69 -5.64
C LEU A 501 6.21 31.80 -5.04
N GLU A 502 6.38 31.83 -3.71
CA GLU A 502 7.24 32.79 -3.03
C GLU A 502 8.73 32.62 -3.41
N LYS A 503 9.19 31.36 -3.54
CA LYS A 503 10.56 31.05 -3.99
C LYS A 503 10.87 31.64 -5.37
N ILE A 504 9.93 31.54 -6.31
CA ILE A 504 10.06 32.14 -7.65
C ILE A 504 10.11 33.68 -7.58
N ASN A 505 9.30 34.29 -6.72
CA ASN A 505 9.26 35.75 -6.60
C ASN A 505 10.53 36.32 -5.96
N LYS A 506 11.20 35.57 -5.08
CA LYS A 506 12.48 35.99 -4.47
C LYS A 506 13.64 35.97 -5.46
N THR A 507 13.63 35.12 -6.48
CA THR A 507 14.65 35.07 -7.54
C THR A 507 14.54 36.23 -8.54
N ARG A 508 13.49 37.06 -8.46
CA ARG A 508 13.28 38.26 -9.28
C ARG A 508 13.90 39.54 -8.70
N LYS A 509 14.52 39.46 -7.52
CA LYS A 509 15.30 40.53 -6.89
C LYS A 509 16.74 40.07 -6.79
#